data_AF-A0A2G4JC95-F1
#
_entry.id   AF-A0A2G4JC95-F1
#
_cell.length_a   1.000
_cell.length_b   1.000
_cell.length_c   1.000
_cell.angle_alpha   90.00
_cell.angle_beta   90.00
_cell.angle_gamma   90.00
#
_symmetry.space_group_name_H-M   'P 1'
#
loop_
_entity.id
_entity.type
_entity.pdbx_description
1 polymer ?
#
loop_
_entity_poly.entity_id
_entity_poly.type
_entity_poly.pdbx_seq_one_letter_code
_entity_poly.pdbx_strand_id
1 'polypeptide(L)' 'MFFRQAPECVPAEVFTEMPGKFRRTGVRSAWADANRGGVAMDSFLEGPVFDAQGNLYVTDIIFGRVFRI' A
#
# COMPACT_ATOMS: atom_id res chain seq x y z
N MET A 1 -1.91 11.23 -22.83
CA MET A 1 -0.46 11.45 -22.71
C MET A 1 0.21 10.99 -24.00
N PHE A 2 1.25 11.69 -24.46
CA PHE A 2 2.02 11.30 -25.64
C PHE A 2 3.34 10.66 -25.19
N PHE A 3 3.58 9.42 -25.61
CA PHE A 3 4.83 8.72 -25.35
C PHE A 3 5.54 8.48 -26.68
N ARG A 4 6.86 8.72 -26.73
CA ARG A 4 7.69 8.52 -27.93
C ARG A 4 7.77 7.04 -28.34
N GLN A 5 7.66 6.14 -27.36
CA GLN A 5 7.48 4.70 -27.52
C GLN A 5 6.42 4.26 -26.51
N ALA A 6 5.57 3.30 -26.90
CA ALA A 6 4.60 2.74 -25.98
C ALA A 6 5.36 2.02 -24.84
N PRO A 7 4.95 2.21 -23.57
CA PRO A 7 5.51 1.44 -22.46
C PRO A 7 5.33 -0.06 -22.71
N GLU A 8 6.36 -0.83 -22.41
CA GLU A 8 6.25 -2.28 -22.41
C GLU A 8 5.37 -2.71 -21.24
N CYS A 9 4.31 -3.46 -21.52
CA CYS A 9 3.49 -4.09 -20.49
C CYS A 9 4.11 -5.44 -20.12
N VAL A 10 4.65 -5.54 -18.92
CA VAL A 10 5.13 -6.80 -18.35
C VAL A 10 4.15 -7.32 -17.30
N PRO A 11 3.93 -8.64 -17.20
CA PRO A 11 3.12 -9.21 -16.13
C PRO A 11 3.83 -9.04 -14.79
N ALA A 12 3.04 -8.78 -13.74
CA ALA A 12 3.51 -8.76 -12.36
C ALA A 12 2.81 -9.85 -11.56
N GLU A 13 3.56 -10.49 -10.66
CA GLU A 13 3.03 -11.47 -9.71
C GLU A 13 3.06 -10.89 -8.30
N VAL A 14 2.16 -11.37 -7.45
CA VAL A 14 2.14 -10.96 -6.04
C VAL A 14 3.31 -11.60 -5.33
N PHE A 15 4.29 -10.79 -4.92
CA PHE A 15 5.42 -11.26 -4.11
C PHE A 15 5.03 -11.51 -2.65
N THR A 16 4.25 -10.61 -2.06
CA THR A 16 3.76 -10.71 -0.68
C THR A 16 2.50 -9.86 -0.51
N GLU A 17 1.73 -10.11 0.55
CA GLU A 17 0.54 -9.36 0.90
C GLU A 17 0.47 -9.04 2.39
N MET A 18 -0.42 -8.12 2.77
CA MET A 18 -0.66 -7.79 4.18
C MET A 18 -1.16 -9.03 4.94
N PRO A 19 -0.43 -9.52 5.96
CA PRO A 19 -0.88 -10.65 6.76
C PRO A 19 -2.23 -10.37 7.40
N GLY A 20 -3.14 -11.35 7.38
CA GLY A 20 -4.53 -11.18 7.83
C GLY A 20 -4.67 -10.60 9.25
N LYS A 21 -3.76 -10.97 10.17
CA LYS A 21 -3.73 -10.45 11.55
C LYS A 21 -3.52 -8.93 11.65
N PHE A 22 -3.01 -8.29 10.60
CA PHE A 22 -2.77 -6.85 10.55
C PHE A 22 -3.79 -6.10 9.69
N ARG A 23 -4.65 -6.81 8.94
CA ARG A 23 -5.75 -6.21 8.17
C ARG A 23 -6.83 -5.68 9.10
N ARG A 24 -7.47 -4.57 8.72
CA ARG A 24 -8.58 -3.95 9.45
C ARG A 24 -9.83 -3.89 8.58
N THR A 25 -10.38 -5.05 8.27
CA THR A 25 -11.51 -5.20 7.36
C THR A 25 -12.79 -4.57 7.94
N GLY A 26 -13.53 -3.85 7.09
CA GLY A 26 -14.79 -3.19 7.48
C GLY A 26 -14.61 -1.99 8.41
N VAL A 27 -13.38 -1.60 8.74
CA VAL A 27 -13.10 -0.45 9.59
C VAL A 27 -13.10 0.81 8.74
N ARG A 28 -13.96 1.76 9.11
CA ARG A 28 -13.98 3.10 8.52
C ARG A 28 -12.74 3.89 8.97
N SER A 29 -12.14 4.68 8.08
CA SER A 29 -11.02 5.56 8.42
C SER A 29 -11.23 6.96 7.86
N ALA A 30 -10.71 7.96 8.56
CA ALA A 30 -10.76 9.35 8.12
C ALA A 30 -10.05 9.54 6.76
N TRP A 31 -8.99 8.77 6.52
CA TRP A 31 -8.31 8.76 5.22
C TRP A 31 -9.24 8.22 4.11
N ALA A 32 -9.96 7.12 4.35
CA ALA A 32 -10.90 6.56 3.37
C ALA A 32 -12.10 7.50 3.15
N ASP A 33 -12.58 8.18 4.18
CA ASP A 33 -13.61 9.21 4.06
C ASP A 33 -13.18 10.34 3.11
N ALA A 34 -11.94 10.82 3.26
CA ALA A 34 -11.41 11.91 2.44
C ALA A 34 -11.00 11.48 1.01
N ASN A 35 -10.50 10.26 0.83
CA ASN A 35 -9.81 9.86 -0.42
C ASN A 35 -10.53 8.77 -1.23
N ARG A 36 -11.44 8.01 -0.61
CA ARG A 36 -12.11 6.84 -1.21
C ARG A 36 -13.64 6.91 -1.08
N GLY A 37 -14.21 8.08 -0.79
CA GLY A 37 -15.65 8.24 -0.61
C GLY A 37 -16.24 7.43 0.55
N GLY A 38 -15.44 7.19 1.59
CA GLY A 38 -15.84 6.41 2.77
C GLY A 38 -15.86 4.90 2.56
N VAL A 39 -15.44 4.39 1.39
CA VAL A 39 -15.34 2.94 1.15
C VAL A 39 -14.29 2.35 2.10
N ALA A 40 -14.73 1.42 2.95
CA ALA A 40 -13.86 0.74 3.90
C ALA A 40 -12.77 -0.04 3.15
N MET A 41 -11.54 0.16 3.58
CA MET A 41 -10.36 -0.52 3.08
C MET A 41 -9.59 -1.11 4.26
N ASP A 42 -9.04 -2.30 4.07
CA ASP A 42 -8.42 -3.06 5.15
C ASP A 42 -6.92 -2.75 5.34
N SER A 43 -6.24 -2.26 4.30
CA SER A 43 -4.92 -1.65 4.32
C SER A 43 -4.59 -1.01 2.96
N PHE A 44 -3.63 -0.07 2.93
CA PHE A 44 -2.99 0.38 1.71
C PHE A 44 -1.52 0.73 1.98
N LEU A 45 -0.63 -0.12 1.46
CA LEU A 45 0.81 -0.01 1.65
C LEU A 45 1.43 0.96 0.64
N GLU A 46 2.14 1.96 1.13
CA GLU A 46 2.92 2.91 0.32
C GLU A 46 4.28 3.23 0.97
N GLY A 47 5.12 3.95 0.24
CA GLY A 47 6.40 4.47 0.74
C GLY A 47 7.42 3.40 1.13
N PRO A 48 7.72 2.40 0.27
CA PRO A 48 8.75 1.42 0.58
C PRO A 48 10.13 2.09 0.68
N VAL A 49 10.82 1.88 1.80
CA VAL A 49 12.19 2.36 2.02
C VAL A 49 13.02 1.33 2.78
N PHE A 50 14.30 1.18 2.40
CA PHE A 50 15.25 0.32 3.11
C PHE A 50 16.14 1.15 4.03
N ASP A 51 16.42 0.63 5.22
CA ASP A 51 17.50 1.17 6.07
C ASP A 51 18.87 0.55 5.73
N ALA A 52 19.92 1.04 6.38
CA ALA A 52 21.30 0.56 6.19
C ALA A 52 21.52 -0.89 6.65
N GLN A 53 20.58 -1.48 7.39
CA GLN A 53 20.63 -2.88 7.87
C GLN A 53 19.82 -3.81 6.96
N GLY A 54 19.19 -3.27 5.91
CA GLY A 54 18.40 -4.03 4.94
C GLY A 54 16.95 -4.29 5.38
N ASN A 55 16.47 -3.65 6.45
CA ASN A 55 15.06 -3.78 6.84
C ASN A 55 14.18 -2.97 5.87
N LEU A 56 13.04 -3.54 5.45
CA LEU A 56 12.07 -2.84 4.60
C LEU A 56 11.02 -2.16 5.48
N TYR A 57 10.84 -0.86 5.29
CA TYR A 57 9.75 -0.10 5.92
C TYR A 57 8.69 0.22 4.90
N VAL A 58 7.43 0.07 5.30
CA VAL A 58 6.25 0.49 4.52
C VAL A 58 5.25 1.18 5.43
N THR A 59 4.53 2.15 4.87
CA THR A 59 3.43 2.83 5.56
C THR A 59 2.10 2.22 5.17
N ASP A 60 1.21 2.00 6.14
CA ASP A 60 -0.20 1.75 5.89
C ASP A 60 -0.98 3.04 6.10
N ILE A 61 -1.18 3.78 4.99
CA ILE A 61 -1.62 5.18 5.02
C ILE A 61 -3.07 5.33 5.48
N ILE A 62 -3.86 4.27 5.37
CA ILE A 62 -5.29 4.26 5.77
C ILE A 62 -5.44 4.36 7.28
N PHE A 63 -4.52 3.73 8.02
CA PHE A 63 -4.58 3.64 9.47
C PHE A 63 -3.38 4.30 10.17
N GLY A 64 -2.51 5.00 9.42
CA GLY A 64 -1.38 5.76 9.97
C GLY A 64 -0.35 4.88 10.68
N ARG A 65 -0.07 3.68 10.15
CA ARG A 65 0.87 2.72 10.75
C ARG A 65 2.15 2.62 9.92
N VAL A 66 3.26 2.28 10.57
CA VAL A 66 4.52 1.93 9.92
C VAL A 66 4.84 0.48 10.24
N PHE A 67 5.15 -0.32 9.22
CA PHE A 67 5.65 -1.67 9.37
C PHE A 67 7.14 -1.69 9.06
N ARG A 68 7.89 -2.48 9.83
CA ARG A 68 9.24 -2.93 9.49
C ARG A 68 9.16 -4.43 9.20
N ILE A 69 9.59 -4.83 8.02
CA ILE A 69 9.58 -6.20 7.51
C ILE A 69 11.02 -6.72 7.52
#